data_AF-A0A1M3H7C0-F1
#
_entry.id   AF-A0A1M3H7C0-F1
#
_cell.length_a   1.000
_cell.length_b   1.000
_cell.length_c   1.000
_cell.angle_alpha   90.00
_cell.angle_beta   90.00
_cell.angle_gamma   90.00
#
_symmetry.space_group_name_H-M   'P 1'
#
loop_
_entity.id
_entity.type
_entity.pdbx_description
1 polymer ?
#
loop_
_entity_poly.entity_id
_entity_poly.type
_entity_poly.pdbx_seq_one_letter_code
_entity_poly.pdbx_strand_id
1 'polypeptide(L)'
;MFNAYPSHGPSNLLLEWEVTLNGSVVQKGKVPVLTIAPQHAGTIRLPARIPASPGEVFLNISYREKKPGSSLPAGHPVAREQLRLQEYANDLSIHPAGELSFADEGGTFTITSPVTTLNLQFNKQTGWMQHYAMGARLLAEDSSGLTTDLGPGHSPVQEPRLQLFSTSTSTDLAVVKADYLIPETPFLLHARYTVNAKGEIQVEQILEVDTTQPRDTTAAAVAIKYPPLFGMKWILPAGSDSVLYYGAAPVTDSCGRTRVDLSRLHADDTGSWADIRWWKLTDVQGHGLLIAADSSFLSIHVHNKQLNIDHPFIDGGADNYHYIYKVTPQ
;
A
#
# COMPACT_ATOMS: atom_id res chain seq x y z
N MET A 1 -11.81 13.56 -27.07
CA MET A 1 -11.61 12.27 -27.75
C MET A 1 -10.93 12.54 -29.09
N PHE A 2 -9.93 11.76 -29.47
CA PHE A 2 -9.34 11.78 -30.81
C PHE A 2 -9.63 10.44 -31.50
N ASN A 3 -10.15 10.46 -32.73
CA ASN A 3 -10.33 9.24 -33.52
C ASN A 3 -9.05 8.95 -34.31
N ALA A 4 -8.23 8.03 -33.81
CA ALA A 4 -6.96 7.66 -34.44
C ALA A 4 -7.10 6.70 -35.63
N TYR A 5 -8.29 6.22 -35.97
CA TYR A 5 -8.47 5.40 -37.16
C TYR A 5 -8.24 6.23 -38.43
N PRO A 6 -7.62 5.66 -39.48
CA PRO A 6 -7.28 6.39 -40.70
C PRO A 6 -8.50 6.61 -41.61
N SER A 7 -9.43 5.67 -41.64
CA SER A 7 -10.49 5.59 -42.67
C SER A 7 -11.90 5.33 -42.14
N HIS A 8 -12.07 5.02 -40.85
CA HIS A 8 -13.37 4.63 -40.29
C HIS A 8 -13.81 5.54 -39.14
N GLY A 9 -15.08 5.94 -39.18
CA GLY A 9 -15.72 6.65 -38.08
C GLY A 9 -16.18 5.69 -36.98
N PRO A 10 -16.48 6.18 -35.76
CA PRO A 10 -16.88 5.37 -34.61
C PRO A 10 -18.36 4.94 -34.67
N SER A 11 -18.93 4.77 -35.87
CA SER A 11 -20.37 4.54 -36.06
C SER A 11 -20.85 3.20 -35.48
N ASN A 12 -19.99 2.18 -35.41
CA ASN A 12 -20.26 0.92 -34.71
C ASN A 12 -19.88 0.96 -33.22
N LEU A 13 -19.36 2.08 -32.71
CA LEU A 13 -19.00 2.21 -31.30
C LEU A 13 -20.09 2.93 -30.51
N LEU A 14 -20.20 2.58 -29.24
CA LEU A 14 -20.82 3.40 -28.21
C LEU A 14 -19.79 3.69 -27.14
N LEU A 15 -19.96 4.81 -26.43
CA LEU A 15 -19.20 5.11 -25.23
C LEU A 15 -20.04 4.72 -24.01
N GLU A 16 -19.49 3.91 -23.12
CA GLU A 16 -19.98 3.72 -21.75
C GLU A 16 -19.09 4.52 -20.81
N TRP A 17 -19.70 5.15 -19.81
CA TRP A 17 -18.97 5.86 -18.77
C TRP A 17 -19.51 5.47 -17.40
N GLU A 18 -18.60 5.43 -16.43
CA GLU A 18 -18.90 5.17 -15.03
C GLU A 18 -18.13 6.15 -14.16
N VAL A 19 -18.79 6.72 -13.15
CA VAL A 19 -18.10 7.40 -12.04
C VAL A 19 -18.00 6.42 -10.90
N THR A 20 -16.79 6.20 -10.39
CA THR A 20 -16.55 5.35 -9.23
C THR A 20 -16.07 6.16 -8.04
N LEU A 21 -16.59 5.86 -6.85
CA LEU A 21 -16.10 6.36 -5.57
C LEU A 21 -15.46 5.19 -4.81
N ASN A 22 -14.17 5.30 -4.50
CA ASN A 22 -13.37 4.25 -3.85
C ASN A 22 -13.56 2.88 -4.54
N GLY A 23 -13.55 2.87 -5.89
CA GLY A 23 -13.71 1.69 -6.73
C GLY A 23 -15.15 1.17 -6.87
N SER A 24 -16.14 1.79 -6.24
CA SER A 24 -17.56 1.40 -6.38
C SER A 24 -18.28 2.32 -7.36
N VAL A 25 -18.99 1.75 -8.34
CA VAL A 25 -19.74 2.54 -9.34
C VAL A 25 -20.90 3.28 -8.67
N VAL A 26 -20.91 4.62 -8.77
CA VAL A 26 -21.96 5.49 -8.19
C VAL A 26 -22.80 6.18 -9.26
N GLN A 27 -22.27 6.37 -10.46
CA GLN A 27 -23.03 6.85 -11.63
C GLN A 27 -22.57 6.10 -12.86
N LYS A 28 -23.47 5.92 -13.83
CA LYS A 28 -23.14 5.34 -15.13
C LYS A 28 -24.05 5.85 -16.22
N GLY A 29 -23.59 5.80 -17.46
CA GLY A 29 -24.40 6.14 -18.61
C GLY A 29 -23.77 5.71 -19.92
N LYS A 30 -24.45 6.02 -21.02
CA LYS A 30 -24.00 5.69 -22.37
C LYS A 30 -24.18 6.86 -23.32
N VAL A 31 -23.27 6.98 -24.28
CA VAL A 31 -23.41 7.83 -25.46
C VAL A 31 -23.50 6.91 -26.68
N PRO A 32 -24.71 6.62 -27.19
CA PRO A 32 -24.93 5.58 -28.19
C PRO A 32 -24.44 5.97 -29.60
N VAL A 33 -24.28 7.26 -29.86
CA VAL A 33 -23.91 7.83 -31.16
C VAL A 33 -22.68 8.71 -30.99
N LEU A 34 -21.64 8.41 -31.75
CA LEU A 34 -20.38 9.14 -31.79
C LEU A 34 -20.19 9.68 -33.21
N THR A 35 -19.97 10.99 -33.36
CA THR A 35 -19.92 11.69 -34.67
C THR A 35 -18.56 12.31 -34.94
N ILE A 36 -17.47 11.59 -34.67
CA ILE A 36 -16.11 12.09 -34.85
C ILE A 36 -15.51 11.46 -36.11
N ALA A 37 -15.12 12.31 -37.07
CA ALA A 37 -14.48 11.85 -38.31
C ALA A 37 -13.13 11.16 -38.04
N PRO A 38 -12.64 10.29 -38.95
CA PRO A 38 -11.28 9.74 -38.88
C PRO A 38 -10.23 10.85 -38.75
N GLN A 39 -9.18 10.64 -37.96
CA GLN A 39 -8.10 11.60 -37.71
C GLN A 39 -8.54 12.97 -37.14
N HIS A 40 -9.71 13.05 -36.51
CA HIS A 40 -10.20 14.30 -35.91
C HIS A 40 -10.42 14.17 -34.41
N ALA A 41 -10.32 15.31 -33.72
CA ALA A 41 -10.71 15.46 -32.33
C ALA A 41 -12.17 15.91 -32.21
N GLY A 42 -12.83 15.49 -31.13
CA GLY A 42 -14.16 15.94 -30.78
C GLY A 42 -14.39 15.96 -29.27
N THR A 43 -15.38 16.75 -28.87
CA THR A 43 -15.79 16.91 -27.48
C THR A 43 -17.09 16.15 -27.22
N ILE A 44 -17.10 15.34 -26.17
CA ILE A 44 -18.28 14.64 -25.68
C ILE A 44 -18.60 15.21 -24.31
N ARG A 45 -19.84 15.69 -24.13
CA ARG A 45 -20.33 16.15 -22.82
C ARG A 45 -21.03 15.00 -22.11
N LEU A 46 -20.54 14.66 -20.92
CA LEU A 46 -21.13 13.61 -20.08
C LEU A 46 -21.90 14.28 -18.94
N PRO A 47 -23.11 13.81 -18.58
CA PRO A 47 -23.84 14.30 -17.41
C PRO A 47 -23.30 13.69 -16.10
N ALA A 48 -21.97 13.54 -15.99
CA ALA A 48 -21.30 12.99 -14.82
C ALA A 48 -21.08 14.08 -13.77
N ARG A 49 -21.27 13.73 -12.49
CA ARG A 49 -21.02 14.63 -11.35
C ARG A 49 -19.97 14.03 -10.44
N ILE A 50 -19.13 14.87 -9.84
CA ILE A 50 -18.26 14.45 -8.73
C ILE A 50 -19.16 14.30 -7.49
N PRO A 51 -19.22 13.11 -6.85
CA PRO A 51 -19.99 12.92 -5.62
C PRO A 51 -19.48 13.83 -4.51
N ALA A 52 -20.39 14.40 -3.71
CA ALA A 52 -20.03 15.17 -2.51
C ALA A 52 -19.73 14.23 -1.33
N SER A 53 -18.78 13.32 -1.52
CA SER A 53 -18.35 12.36 -0.51
C SER A 53 -16.82 12.26 -0.51
N PRO A 54 -16.19 12.11 0.67
CA PRO A 54 -14.75 11.91 0.74
C PRO A 54 -14.37 10.57 0.09
N GLY A 55 -13.19 10.53 -0.51
CA GLY A 55 -12.66 9.35 -1.17
C GLY A 55 -12.19 9.62 -2.59
N GLU A 56 -11.54 8.64 -3.20
CA GLU A 56 -11.00 8.78 -4.54
C GLU A 56 -12.12 8.60 -5.57
N VAL A 57 -12.17 9.51 -6.54
CA VAL A 57 -13.18 9.48 -7.60
C VAL A 57 -12.51 9.33 -8.95
N PHE A 58 -12.96 8.35 -9.73
CA PHE A 58 -12.55 8.17 -11.12
C PHE A 58 -13.73 8.25 -12.07
N LEU A 59 -13.46 8.74 -13.28
CA LEU A 59 -14.30 8.58 -14.46
C LEU A 59 -13.68 7.50 -15.33
N ASN A 60 -14.36 6.35 -15.43
CA ASN A 60 -14.02 5.28 -16.35
C ASN A 60 -14.75 5.51 -17.66
N ILE A 61 -14.04 5.41 -18.78
CA ILE A 61 -14.57 5.54 -20.13
C ILE A 61 -14.24 4.25 -20.88
N SER A 62 -15.23 3.64 -21.52
CA SER A 62 -15.03 2.47 -22.37
C SER A 62 -15.77 2.63 -23.70
N TYR A 63 -15.05 2.50 -24.81
CA TYR A 63 -15.64 2.42 -26.14
C TYR A 63 -15.89 0.96 -26.48
N ARG A 64 -17.12 0.60 -26.85
CA ARG A 64 -17.53 -0.78 -27.11
C ARG A 64 -18.21 -0.94 -28.46
N GLU A 65 -18.01 -2.09 -29.08
CA GLU A 65 -18.72 -2.45 -30.31
C GLU A 65 -20.21 -2.67 -30.06
N LYS A 66 -21.06 -2.03 -30.86
CA LYS A 66 -22.53 -2.20 -30.84
C LYS A 66 -22.96 -3.51 -31.50
N LYS A 67 -22.33 -3.84 -32.61
CA LYS A 67 -22.57 -5.05 -33.41
C LYS A 67 -21.28 -5.86 -33.48
N PRO A 68 -21.35 -7.20 -33.57
CA PRO A 68 -20.15 -8.01 -33.72
C PRO A 68 -19.41 -7.61 -35.00
N GLY A 69 -18.09 -7.44 -34.88
CA GLY A 69 -17.19 -7.29 -36.02
C GLY A 69 -16.79 -8.63 -36.63
N SER A 70 -15.85 -8.60 -37.58
CA SER A 70 -15.28 -9.81 -38.19
C SER A 70 -14.50 -10.69 -37.21
N SER A 71 -14.01 -10.11 -36.11
CA SER A 71 -13.09 -10.78 -35.17
C SER A 71 -13.43 -10.53 -33.70
N LEU A 72 -14.36 -9.61 -33.41
CA LEU A 72 -14.71 -9.21 -32.05
C LEU A 72 -16.23 -9.35 -31.83
N PRO A 73 -16.66 -9.88 -30.68
CA PRO A 73 -18.07 -9.99 -30.36
C PRO A 73 -18.67 -8.60 -30.03
N ALA A 74 -19.99 -8.49 -30.17
CA ALA A 74 -20.70 -7.31 -29.67
C ALA A 74 -20.41 -7.09 -28.18
N GLY A 75 -20.28 -5.82 -27.78
CA GLY A 75 -19.92 -5.42 -26.42
C GLY A 75 -18.42 -5.50 -26.12
N HIS A 76 -17.59 -5.96 -27.05
CA HIS A 76 -16.14 -5.97 -26.86
C HIS A 76 -15.62 -4.53 -26.68
N PRO A 77 -14.82 -4.26 -25.63
CA PRO A 77 -14.22 -2.95 -25.40
C PRO A 77 -12.99 -2.75 -26.28
N VAL A 78 -13.05 -1.78 -27.18
CA VAL A 78 -11.98 -1.46 -28.14
C VAL A 78 -10.96 -0.47 -27.58
N ALA A 79 -11.38 0.36 -26.63
CA ALA A 79 -10.53 1.33 -25.94
C ALA A 79 -11.10 1.63 -24.56
N ARG A 80 -10.22 1.93 -23.60
CA ARG A 80 -10.57 2.31 -22.24
C ARG A 80 -9.67 3.45 -21.77
N GLU A 81 -10.19 4.27 -20.87
CA GLU A 81 -9.43 5.28 -20.16
C GLU A 81 -10.02 5.46 -18.76
N GLN A 82 -9.18 5.74 -17.77
CA GLN A 82 -9.60 6.06 -16.40
C GLN A 82 -9.01 7.42 -16.01
N LEU A 83 -9.89 8.40 -15.75
CA LEU A 83 -9.50 9.75 -15.38
C LEU A 83 -9.76 9.98 -13.90
N ARG A 84 -8.73 10.39 -13.15
CA ARG A 84 -8.87 10.79 -11.75
C ARG A 84 -9.59 12.14 -11.67
N LEU A 85 -10.69 12.21 -10.92
CA LEU A 85 -11.48 13.41 -10.69
C LEU A 85 -11.34 13.97 -9.27
N GLN A 86 -11.04 13.12 -8.30
CA GLN A 86 -10.80 13.49 -6.91
C GLN A 86 -9.71 12.58 -6.35
N GLU A 87 -8.72 13.17 -5.67
CA GLU A 87 -7.61 12.45 -5.06
C GLU A 87 -8.08 11.54 -3.92
N TYR A 88 -7.34 10.45 -3.72
CA TYR A 88 -7.46 9.66 -2.51
C TYR A 88 -6.96 10.46 -1.30
N ALA A 89 -7.64 10.32 -0.18
CA ALA A 89 -7.19 10.85 1.09
C ALA A 89 -7.51 9.82 2.17
N ASN A 90 -6.56 9.58 3.07
CA ASN A 90 -6.72 8.65 4.16
C ASN A 90 -6.28 9.28 5.49
N ASP A 91 -6.95 8.92 6.57
CA ASP A 91 -6.54 9.30 7.92
C ASP A 91 -5.71 8.17 8.54
N LEU A 92 -4.39 8.37 8.56
CA LEU A 92 -3.48 7.43 9.20
C LEU A 92 -3.30 7.67 10.70
N SER A 93 -3.98 8.68 11.26
CA SER A 93 -3.81 9.03 12.66
C SER A 93 -4.26 7.88 13.58
N ILE A 94 -3.51 7.72 14.67
CA ILE A 94 -3.89 6.83 15.76
C ILE A 94 -4.53 7.69 16.83
N HIS A 95 -5.86 7.61 16.88
CA HIS A 95 -6.63 8.31 17.89
C HIS A 95 -6.49 7.59 19.23
N PRO A 96 -6.30 8.31 20.35
CA PRO A 96 -6.24 7.70 21.66
C PRO A 96 -7.50 6.88 21.93
N ALA A 97 -7.32 5.65 22.42
CA ALA A 97 -8.44 4.74 22.66
C ALA A 97 -8.10 3.72 23.73
N GLY A 98 -9.05 3.51 24.66
CA GLY A 98 -8.96 2.50 25.72
C GLY A 98 -7.79 2.72 26.67
N GLU A 99 -7.56 1.74 27.53
CA GLU A 99 -6.47 1.75 28.50
C GLU A 99 -5.36 0.78 28.07
N LEU A 100 -4.12 1.25 28.13
CA LEU A 100 -2.92 0.48 27.89
C LEU A 100 -2.17 0.21 29.20
N SER A 101 -1.53 -0.95 29.28
CA SER A 101 -0.62 -1.35 30.34
C SER A 101 0.72 -1.76 29.74
N PHE A 102 1.81 -1.48 30.45
CA PHE A 102 3.17 -1.64 29.95
C PHE A 102 4.01 -2.49 30.89
N ALA A 103 4.86 -3.35 30.33
CA ALA A 103 5.90 -4.06 31.05
C ALA A 103 7.24 -3.89 30.31
N ASP A 104 8.31 -3.62 31.05
CA ASP A 104 9.67 -3.50 30.51
C ASP A 104 10.59 -4.44 31.29
N GLU A 105 10.72 -5.67 30.80
CA GLU A 105 11.41 -6.75 31.50
C GLU A 105 12.15 -7.66 30.52
N GLY A 106 13.29 -8.22 30.93
CA GLY A 106 13.97 -9.27 30.17
C GLY A 106 14.40 -8.87 28.75
N GLY A 107 14.65 -7.58 28.50
CA GLY A 107 14.98 -7.09 27.16
C GLY A 107 13.78 -6.94 26.23
N THR A 108 12.55 -7.05 26.73
CA THR A 108 11.32 -6.91 25.96
C THR A 108 10.48 -5.78 26.52
N PHE A 109 9.98 -4.90 25.65
CA PHE A 109 8.95 -3.94 25.98
C PHE A 109 7.60 -4.46 25.51
N THR A 110 6.65 -4.62 26.43
CA THR A 110 5.33 -5.19 26.18
C THR A 110 4.25 -4.14 26.38
N ILE A 111 3.34 -4.03 25.41
CA ILE A 111 2.13 -3.21 25.44
C ILE A 111 0.92 -4.16 25.49
N THR A 112 0.04 -3.96 26.46
CA THR A 112 -1.17 -4.77 26.62
C THR A 112 -2.41 -3.90 26.82
N SER A 113 -3.58 -4.47 26.51
CA SER A 113 -4.88 -3.91 26.89
C SER A 113 -5.77 -5.04 27.40
N PRO A 114 -6.25 -4.99 28.66
CA PRO A 114 -7.14 -6.02 29.19
C PRO A 114 -8.47 -6.11 28.44
N VAL A 115 -8.96 -4.98 27.90
CA VAL A 115 -10.29 -4.88 27.28
C VAL A 115 -10.30 -5.53 25.90
N THR A 116 -9.30 -5.23 25.09
CA THR A 116 -9.18 -5.76 23.71
C THR A 116 -8.31 -7.01 23.65
N THR A 117 -7.74 -7.41 24.79
CA THR A 117 -6.78 -8.51 24.91
C THR A 117 -5.55 -8.34 24.00
N LEU A 118 -5.19 -7.09 23.68
CA LEU A 118 -4.00 -6.75 22.90
C LEU A 118 -2.75 -7.24 23.62
N ASN A 119 -1.82 -7.83 22.88
CA ASN A 119 -0.47 -8.13 23.31
C ASN A 119 0.51 -7.78 22.17
N LEU A 120 1.33 -6.77 22.39
CA LEU A 120 2.36 -6.29 21.48
C LEU A 120 3.70 -6.32 22.19
N GLN A 121 4.73 -6.90 21.57
CA GLN A 121 6.05 -7.00 22.18
C GLN A 121 7.13 -6.51 21.22
N PHE A 122 8.06 -5.74 21.77
CA PHE A 122 9.24 -5.23 21.07
C PHE A 122 10.49 -5.78 21.73
N ASN A 123 11.40 -6.30 20.93
CA ASN A 123 12.73 -6.68 21.36
C ASN A 123 13.58 -5.41 21.54
N LYS A 124 14.13 -5.16 22.72
CA LYS A 124 14.92 -3.94 23.00
C LYS A 124 16.34 -4.00 22.45
N GLN A 125 16.85 -5.18 22.14
CA GLN A 125 18.19 -5.34 21.54
C GLN A 125 18.17 -5.11 20.04
N THR A 126 17.08 -5.48 19.37
CA THR A 126 16.94 -5.31 17.91
C THR A 126 16.00 -4.18 17.52
N GLY A 127 15.15 -3.70 18.43
CA GLY A 127 14.10 -2.71 18.18
C GLY A 127 12.90 -3.23 17.40
N TRP A 128 12.91 -4.49 16.97
CA TRP A 128 11.86 -5.09 16.16
C TRP A 128 10.64 -5.47 17.00
N MET A 129 9.46 -5.32 16.40
CA MET A 129 8.24 -5.94 16.92
C MET A 129 8.37 -7.46 16.74
N GLN A 130 8.24 -8.21 17.82
CA GLN A 130 8.41 -9.66 17.83
C GLN A 130 7.13 -10.43 18.20
N HIS A 131 6.08 -9.71 18.62
CA HIS A 131 4.77 -10.29 18.89
C HIS A 131 3.68 -9.28 18.60
N TYR A 132 2.63 -9.71 17.91
CA TYR A 132 1.42 -8.92 17.71
C TYR A 132 0.17 -9.80 17.71
N ALA A 133 -0.60 -9.73 18.78
CA ALA A 133 -1.79 -10.56 18.98
C ALA A 133 -2.97 -9.79 19.59
N MET A 134 -4.17 -10.30 19.34
CA MET A 134 -5.35 -10.00 20.14
C MET A 134 -5.94 -11.31 20.66
N GLY A 135 -5.95 -11.47 21.98
CA GLY A 135 -6.36 -12.71 22.64
C GLY A 135 -5.42 -13.85 22.28
N ALA A 136 -5.99 -14.99 21.86
CA ALA A 136 -5.22 -16.16 21.42
C ALA A 136 -4.75 -16.08 19.96
N ARG A 137 -5.06 -14.99 19.25
CA ARG A 137 -4.85 -14.88 17.81
C ARG A 137 -3.66 -13.99 17.49
N LEU A 138 -2.70 -14.56 16.76
CA LEU A 138 -1.62 -13.80 16.11
C LEU A 138 -2.17 -13.01 14.92
N LEU A 139 -1.76 -11.74 14.83
CA LEU A 139 -2.04 -10.85 13.71
C LEU A 139 -0.87 -10.77 12.73
N ALA A 140 0.34 -11.09 13.18
CA ALA A 140 1.53 -11.34 12.38
C ALA A 140 2.27 -12.56 12.97
N GLU A 141 2.98 -13.35 12.17
CA GLU A 141 3.82 -14.42 12.73
C GLU A 141 5.10 -13.86 13.36
N ASP A 142 5.55 -14.53 14.42
CA ASP A 142 6.62 -14.06 15.31
C ASP A 142 7.98 -14.70 15.03
N SER A 143 8.06 -15.64 14.09
CA SER A 143 9.20 -16.58 13.93
C SER A 143 10.56 -15.88 13.71
N SER A 144 10.56 -14.71 13.07
CA SER A 144 11.74 -13.85 12.90
C SER A 144 11.55 -12.41 13.41
N GLY A 145 10.39 -12.11 14.00
CA GLY A 145 9.91 -10.73 14.19
C GLY A 145 9.62 -10.00 12.88
N LEU A 146 8.99 -8.83 13.00
CA LEU A 146 8.70 -7.92 11.90
C LEU A 146 9.90 -7.00 11.70
N THR A 147 10.68 -7.27 10.66
CA THR A 147 11.92 -6.57 10.35
C THR A 147 11.73 -5.60 9.19
N THR A 148 12.71 -4.74 8.96
CA THR A 148 12.70 -3.90 7.76
C THR A 148 12.96 -4.75 6.51
N ASP A 149 12.32 -4.39 5.40
CA ASP A 149 12.85 -4.75 4.09
C ASP A 149 13.81 -3.65 3.64
N LEU A 150 14.96 -4.04 3.08
CA LEU A 150 15.90 -3.12 2.43
C LEU A 150 16.16 -3.49 0.96
N GLY A 151 15.36 -4.43 0.43
CA GLY A 151 15.43 -4.92 -0.95
C GLY A 151 16.82 -5.43 -1.39
N PRO A 152 16.94 -5.92 -2.63
CA PRO A 152 18.23 -6.07 -3.27
C PRO A 152 18.69 -4.68 -3.73
N GLY A 153 19.50 -3.99 -2.92
CA GLY A 153 20.25 -2.83 -3.39
C GLY A 153 21.34 -3.21 -4.41
N HIS A 154 22.02 -2.22 -4.99
CA HIS A 154 23.21 -2.45 -5.84
C HIS A 154 24.41 -3.07 -5.08
N SER A 155 24.32 -3.20 -3.76
CA SER A 155 25.23 -3.91 -2.86
C SER A 155 24.43 -4.74 -1.86
N PRO A 156 24.97 -5.85 -1.32
CA PRO A 156 24.32 -6.60 -0.24
C PRO A 156 24.22 -5.69 1.00
N VAL A 157 23.05 -5.11 1.23
CA VAL A 157 22.79 -4.27 2.39
C VAL A 157 22.89 -5.15 3.63
N GLN A 158 23.75 -4.79 4.57
CA GLN A 158 23.86 -5.50 5.84
C GLN A 158 22.66 -5.19 6.73
N GLU A 159 22.33 -6.14 7.61
CA GLU A 159 21.27 -5.97 8.61
C GLU A 159 21.46 -4.67 9.42
N PRO A 160 20.40 -3.85 9.58
CA PRO A 160 20.48 -2.62 10.37
C PRO A 160 20.89 -2.90 11.81
N ARG A 161 21.75 -2.02 12.34
CA ARG A 161 22.24 -2.10 13.72
C ARG A 161 21.57 -1.03 14.56
N LEU A 162 20.75 -1.48 15.51
CA LEU A 162 20.07 -0.61 16.46
C LEU A 162 21.08 0.28 17.20
N GLN A 163 20.84 1.58 17.18
CA GLN A 163 21.59 2.59 17.91
C GLN A 163 20.79 3.09 19.13
N LEU A 164 19.49 3.30 18.96
CA LEU A 164 18.61 3.80 20.01
C LEU A 164 17.29 3.04 19.99
N PHE A 165 16.82 2.65 21.18
CA PHE A 165 15.45 2.22 21.41
C PHE A 165 14.85 3.08 22.52
N SER A 166 13.70 3.68 22.26
CA SER A 166 13.01 4.52 23.24
C SER A 166 11.49 4.36 23.16
N THR A 167 10.83 4.61 24.29
CA THR A 167 9.37 4.54 24.39
C THR A 167 8.83 5.80 25.04
N SER A 168 7.63 6.21 24.63
CA SER A 168 6.84 7.26 25.25
C SER A 168 5.41 6.75 25.41
N THR A 169 4.89 6.77 26.62
CA THR A 169 3.65 6.08 26.97
C THR A 169 2.68 7.04 27.66
N SER A 170 1.40 6.93 27.33
CA SER A 170 0.26 7.48 28.06
C SER A 170 -0.71 6.36 28.42
N THR A 171 -1.83 6.70 29.05
CA THR A 171 -2.87 5.72 29.40
C THR A 171 -3.54 5.09 28.18
N ASP A 172 -3.49 5.73 27.01
CA ASP A 172 -4.29 5.41 25.83
C ASP A 172 -3.50 5.38 24.51
N LEU A 173 -2.22 5.76 24.55
CA LEU A 173 -1.28 5.70 23.45
C LEU A 173 0.09 5.22 23.91
N ALA A 174 0.78 4.53 23.01
CA ALA A 174 2.19 4.20 23.16
C ALA A 174 2.93 4.56 21.88
N VAL A 175 4.11 5.14 22.02
CA VAL A 175 5.04 5.41 20.93
C VAL A 175 6.32 4.64 21.20
N VAL A 176 6.71 3.79 20.28
CA VAL A 176 8.00 3.08 20.29
C VAL A 176 8.84 3.63 19.14
N LYS A 177 10.10 3.96 19.41
CA LYS A 177 11.06 4.44 18.42
C LYS A 177 12.31 3.58 18.42
N ALA A 178 12.80 3.28 17.23
CA ALA A 178 14.04 2.56 17.01
C ALA A 178 14.84 3.24 15.90
N ASP A 179 16.07 3.66 16.21
CA ASP A 179 16.98 4.30 15.26
C ASP A 179 18.12 3.32 14.93
N TYR A 180 18.45 3.22 13.65
CA TYR A 180 19.38 2.23 13.12
C TYR A 180 20.45 2.87 12.26
N LEU A 181 21.67 2.36 12.41
CA LEU A 181 22.72 2.52 11.42
C LEU A 181 22.60 1.39 10.40
N ILE A 182 22.61 1.70 9.10
CA ILE A 182 22.71 0.68 8.05
C ILE A 182 24.18 0.56 7.63
N PRO A 183 24.89 -0.51 8.00
CA PRO A 183 26.33 -0.62 7.73
C PRO A 183 26.64 -0.54 6.24
N GLU A 184 27.79 0.06 5.90
CA GLU A 184 28.30 0.16 4.52
C GLU A 184 27.39 0.98 3.57
N THR A 185 26.49 1.78 4.13
CA THR A 185 25.66 2.72 3.38
C THR A 185 25.72 4.11 4.00
N PRO A 186 25.41 5.18 3.24
CA PRO A 186 25.31 6.53 3.78
C PRO A 186 23.95 6.80 4.43
N PHE A 187 23.23 5.77 4.91
CA PHE A 187 21.86 5.90 5.39
C PHE A 187 21.69 5.49 6.85
N LEU A 188 20.81 6.23 7.52
CA LEU A 188 20.19 5.88 8.80
C LEU A 188 18.74 5.49 8.55
N LEU A 189 18.22 4.57 9.35
CA LEU A 189 16.80 4.21 9.34
C LEU A 189 16.18 4.55 10.68
N HIS A 190 15.11 5.33 10.66
CA HIS A 190 14.30 5.67 11.83
C HIS A 190 12.97 4.97 11.70
N ALA A 191 12.61 4.14 12.68
CA ALA A 191 11.31 3.49 12.76
C ALA A 191 10.54 4.01 13.98
N ARG A 192 9.27 4.35 13.77
CA ARG A 192 8.36 4.79 14.81
C ARG A 192 7.03 4.07 14.70
N TYR A 193 6.56 3.57 15.84
CA TYR A 193 5.28 2.88 15.99
C TYR A 193 4.41 3.68 16.96
N THR A 194 3.24 4.12 16.53
CA THR A 194 2.22 4.71 17.43
C THR A 194 1.08 3.72 17.57
N VAL A 195 0.70 3.36 18.80
CA VAL A 195 -0.22 2.27 19.13
C VAL A 195 -1.31 2.77 20.08
N ASN A 196 -2.56 2.33 19.89
CA ASN A 196 -3.65 2.49 20.88
C ASN A 196 -4.18 1.15 21.40
N ALA A 197 -5.12 1.16 22.35
CA ALA A 197 -5.65 -0.07 22.92
C ALA A 197 -6.49 -0.90 21.94
N LYS A 198 -6.91 -0.36 20.78
CA LYS A 198 -7.58 -1.16 19.74
C LYS A 198 -6.61 -2.02 18.93
N GLY A 199 -5.31 -1.90 19.20
CA GLY A 199 -4.27 -2.54 18.40
C GLY A 199 -4.03 -1.81 17.08
N GLU A 200 -4.59 -0.63 16.85
CA GLU A 200 -4.21 0.15 15.66
C GLU A 200 -2.76 0.60 15.80
N ILE A 201 -1.97 0.44 14.74
CA ILE A 201 -0.55 0.81 14.69
C ILE A 201 -0.31 1.72 13.50
N GLN A 202 0.21 2.92 13.73
CA GLN A 202 0.84 3.71 12.67
C GLN A 202 2.32 3.38 12.67
N VAL A 203 2.79 2.86 11.54
CA VAL A 203 4.19 2.59 11.27
C VAL A 203 4.73 3.72 10.40
N GLU A 204 5.78 4.35 10.88
CA GLU A 204 6.49 5.45 10.22
C GLU A 204 7.96 5.05 10.08
N GLN A 205 8.49 5.08 8.87
CA GLN A 205 9.90 4.86 8.55
C GLN A 205 10.48 6.08 7.84
N ILE A 206 11.64 6.53 8.28
CA ILE A 206 12.42 7.56 7.58
C ILE A 206 13.78 6.98 7.25
N LEU A 207 14.10 6.90 5.97
CA LEU A 207 15.45 6.63 5.48
C LEU A 207 16.16 7.98 5.27
N GLU A 208 17.12 8.29 6.14
CA GLU A 208 17.83 9.56 6.18
C GLU A 208 19.27 9.40 5.69
N VAL A 209 19.77 10.37 4.91
CA VAL A 209 21.19 10.40 4.54
C VAL A 209 22.03 10.87 5.75
N ASP A 210 22.97 10.03 6.20
CA ASP A 210 23.93 10.35 7.25
C ASP A 210 24.90 11.46 6.80
N THR A 211 24.60 12.69 7.21
CA THR A 211 25.40 13.87 6.86
C THR A 211 26.78 13.89 7.52
N THR A 212 27.03 13.01 8.50
CA THR A 212 28.30 12.93 9.21
C THR A 212 29.36 12.11 8.46
N GLN A 213 28.94 11.31 7.46
CA GLN A 213 29.82 10.51 6.62
C GLN A 213 30.26 11.26 5.35
N PRO A 214 31.45 10.97 4.79
CA PRO A 214 31.93 11.59 3.57
C PRO A 214 31.02 11.31 2.36
N ARG A 215 30.36 12.35 1.85
CA ARG A 215 29.44 12.28 0.69
C ARG A 215 30.16 12.21 -0.66
N ASP A 216 31.43 12.63 -0.73
CA ASP A 216 32.16 12.85 -1.98
C ASP A 216 32.81 11.59 -2.56
N THR A 217 32.60 10.43 -1.93
CA THR A 217 33.05 9.17 -2.52
C THR A 217 32.11 8.76 -3.66
N THR A 218 32.65 8.19 -4.73
CA THR A 218 31.84 7.70 -5.86
C THR A 218 30.77 6.71 -5.40
N ALA A 219 31.06 5.88 -4.39
CA ALA A 219 30.12 4.91 -3.84
C ALA A 219 28.95 5.57 -3.08
N ALA A 220 29.23 6.54 -2.20
CA ALA A 220 28.18 7.26 -1.46
C ALA A 220 27.29 8.07 -2.41
N ALA A 221 27.88 8.76 -3.38
CA ALA A 221 27.13 9.51 -4.38
C ALA A 221 26.21 8.62 -5.23
N VAL A 222 26.66 7.41 -5.59
CA VAL A 222 25.82 6.42 -6.30
C VAL A 222 24.69 5.91 -5.40
N ALA A 223 24.97 5.59 -4.13
CA ALA A 223 23.95 5.11 -3.20
C ALA A 223 22.88 6.17 -2.88
N ILE A 224 23.25 7.45 -2.77
CA ILE A 224 22.30 8.56 -2.57
C ILE A 224 21.42 8.76 -3.81
N LYS A 225 22.00 8.59 -5.01
CA LYS A 225 21.28 8.68 -6.27
C LYS A 225 20.35 7.49 -6.51
N TYR A 226 20.71 6.31 -6.01
CA TYR A 226 19.94 5.08 -6.14
C TYR A 226 19.81 4.41 -4.76
N PRO A 227 18.97 4.98 -3.88
CA PRO A 227 18.77 4.44 -2.53
C PRO A 227 18.17 3.03 -2.58
N PRO A 228 18.40 2.21 -1.54
CA PRO A 228 17.74 0.92 -1.44
C PRO A 228 16.21 1.10 -1.32
N LEU A 229 15.46 0.07 -1.71
CA LEU A 229 14.07 -0.04 -1.25
C LEU A 229 14.08 -0.01 0.27
N PHE A 230 13.01 0.51 0.88
CA PHE A 230 12.82 0.38 2.32
C PHE A 230 11.34 0.25 2.65
N GLY A 231 11.07 -0.54 3.68
CA GLY A 231 9.74 -0.93 4.07
C GLY A 231 9.77 -1.90 5.25
N MET A 232 8.70 -2.66 5.43
CA MET A 232 8.61 -3.68 6.47
C MET A 232 8.25 -5.05 5.90
N LYS A 233 8.88 -6.08 6.45
CA LYS A 233 8.57 -7.49 6.22
C LYS A 233 7.59 -7.95 7.29
N TRP A 234 6.38 -8.29 6.86
CA TRP A 234 5.34 -8.90 7.68
C TRP A 234 5.20 -10.36 7.27
N ILE A 235 5.12 -11.27 8.23
CA ILE A 235 4.82 -12.68 7.93
C ILE A 235 3.34 -12.93 8.21
N LEU A 236 2.62 -13.45 7.22
CA LEU A 236 1.19 -13.68 7.30
C LEU A 236 0.90 -14.83 8.27
N PRO A 237 0.00 -14.66 9.25
CA PRO A 237 -0.38 -15.76 10.13
C PRO A 237 -1.10 -16.85 9.34
N ALA A 238 -0.87 -18.10 9.72
CA ALA A 238 -1.58 -19.26 9.18
C ALA A 238 -3.11 -19.04 9.14
N GLY A 239 -3.74 -19.43 8.02
CA GLY A 239 -5.19 -19.26 7.79
C GLY A 239 -5.60 -17.90 7.19
N SER A 240 -4.63 -17.06 6.83
CA SER A 240 -4.87 -15.81 6.10
C SER A 240 -5.05 -16.08 4.60
N ASP A 241 -6.29 -16.38 4.20
CA ASP A 241 -6.56 -16.96 2.88
C ASP A 241 -7.12 -15.94 1.86
N SER A 242 -7.71 -14.83 2.32
CA SER A 242 -8.35 -13.84 1.45
C SER A 242 -7.70 -12.46 1.55
N VAL A 243 -7.39 -11.90 0.38
CA VAL A 243 -7.04 -10.49 0.22
C VAL A 243 -8.16 -9.75 -0.48
N LEU A 244 -8.52 -8.60 0.05
CA LEU A 244 -9.27 -7.56 -0.64
C LEU A 244 -8.40 -6.31 -0.64
N TYR A 245 -8.18 -5.69 -1.80
CA TYR A 245 -7.43 -4.44 -1.88
C TYR A 245 -8.15 -3.42 -2.75
N TYR A 246 -7.79 -2.14 -2.55
CA TYR A 246 -8.19 -1.05 -3.42
C TYR A 246 -6.95 -0.37 -3.99
N GLY A 247 -6.85 -0.34 -5.31
CA GLY A 247 -5.68 0.16 -6.02
C GLY A 247 -5.63 -0.30 -7.46
N ALA A 248 -4.52 -0.04 -8.14
CA ALA A 248 -4.33 -0.51 -9.51
C ALA A 248 -4.35 -2.04 -9.59
N ALA A 249 -5.06 -2.57 -10.58
CA ALA A 249 -4.96 -3.98 -10.92
C ALA A 249 -3.69 -4.24 -11.75
N PRO A 250 -2.86 -5.26 -11.43
CA PRO A 250 -1.56 -5.50 -12.07
C PRO A 250 -1.54 -5.61 -13.60
N VAL A 251 -2.68 -5.91 -14.22
CA VAL A 251 -2.79 -6.17 -15.68
C VAL A 251 -3.38 -4.99 -16.45
N THR A 252 -4.18 -4.16 -15.79
CA THR A 252 -4.95 -3.10 -16.47
C THR A 252 -4.57 -1.70 -16.03
N ASP A 253 -3.77 -1.57 -14.98
CA ASP A 253 -3.36 -0.34 -14.28
C ASP A 253 -4.53 0.56 -13.83
N SER A 254 -5.78 0.13 -14.05
CA SER A 254 -6.99 0.80 -13.62
C SER A 254 -7.19 0.55 -12.13
N CYS A 255 -7.42 1.63 -11.37
CA CYS A 255 -7.73 1.55 -9.96
C CYS A 255 -9.14 1.00 -9.73
N GLY A 256 -9.24 0.03 -8.83
CA GLY A 256 -10.49 -0.63 -8.49
C GLY A 256 -10.37 -1.49 -7.23
N ARG A 257 -11.48 -2.11 -6.83
CA ARG A 257 -11.47 -3.10 -5.74
C ARG A 257 -11.30 -4.49 -6.32
N THR A 258 -10.30 -5.21 -5.84
CA THR A 258 -9.98 -6.55 -6.33
C THR A 258 -9.86 -7.49 -5.14
N ARG A 259 -10.49 -8.66 -5.27
CA ARG A 259 -10.34 -9.76 -4.32
C ARG A 259 -9.42 -10.81 -4.93
N VAL A 260 -8.43 -11.23 -4.16
CA VAL A 260 -7.49 -12.30 -4.50
C VAL A 260 -7.60 -13.38 -3.43
N ASP A 261 -7.66 -14.62 -3.86
CA ASP A 261 -7.61 -15.79 -2.99
C ASP A 261 -6.15 -16.26 -2.93
N LEU A 262 -5.48 -15.97 -1.81
CA LEU A 262 -4.06 -16.30 -1.64
C LEU A 262 -3.85 -17.81 -1.45
N SER A 263 -4.88 -18.57 -1.04
CA SER A 263 -4.77 -20.03 -0.90
C SER A 263 -4.50 -20.74 -2.23
N ARG A 264 -4.75 -20.04 -3.34
CA ARG A 264 -4.54 -20.54 -4.71
C ARG A 264 -3.17 -20.18 -5.27
N LEU A 265 -2.37 -19.42 -4.54
CA LEU A 265 -0.98 -19.16 -4.89
C LEU A 265 -0.13 -20.37 -4.49
N HIS A 266 0.60 -20.93 -5.43
CA HIS A 266 1.62 -21.93 -5.20
C HIS A 266 2.79 -21.34 -4.41
N ALA A 267 3.62 -22.18 -3.78
CA ALA A 267 4.74 -21.71 -2.95
C ALA A 267 5.78 -20.89 -3.74
N ASP A 268 5.89 -21.13 -5.05
CA ASP A 268 6.72 -20.40 -5.99
C ASP A 268 6.05 -19.16 -6.59
N ASP A 269 4.74 -18.96 -6.35
CA ASP A 269 4.04 -17.79 -6.87
C ASP A 269 4.52 -16.52 -6.15
N THR A 270 4.89 -15.54 -6.96
CA THR A 270 5.24 -14.20 -6.52
C THR A 270 4.23 -13.21 -7.09
N GLY A 271 3.67 -12.38 -6.22
CA GLY A 271 2.77 -11.31 -6.61
C GLY A 271 3.35 -9.97 -6.21
N SER A 272 3.36 -9.01 -7.13
CA SER A 272 3.75 -7.63 -6.84
C SER A 272 2.60 -6.71 -7.23
N TRP A 273 2.16 -5.91 -6.28
CA TRP A 273 1.14 -4.89 -6.47
C TRP A 273 1.73 -3.55 -6.12
N ALA A 274 1.59 -2.59 -7.03
CA ALA A 274 1.88 -1.19 -6.77
C ALA A 274 0.59 -0.39 -6.93
N ASP A 275 0.63 0.88 -6.55
CA ASP A 275 -0.55 1.77 -6.62
C ASP A 275 -1.73 1.27 -5.76
N ILE A 276 -1.42 0.73 -4.58
CA ILE A 276 -2.40 0.24 -3.61
C ILE A 276 -2.66 1.28 -2.52
N ARG A 277 -3.94 1.57 -2.25
CA ARG A 277 -4.36 2.51 -1.20
C ARG A 277 -4.50 1.80 0.14
N TRP A 278 -5.12 0.62 0.09
CA TRP A 278 -5.25 -0.26 1.24
C TRP A 278 -5.33 -1.72 0.83
N TRP A 279 -4.84 -2.57 1.72
CA TRP A 279 -4.75 -4.01 1.59
C TRP A 279 -5.32 -4.66 2.85
N LYS A 280 -6.44 -5.37 2.68
CA LYS A 280 -7.13 -6.09 3.74
C LYS A 280 -6.87 -7.58 3.58
N LEU A 281 -6.18 -8.15 4.56
CA LEU A 281 -5.93 -9.57 4.68
C LEU A 281 -6.79 -10.14 5.80
N THR A 282 -7.59 -11.16 5.49
CA THR A 282 -8.45 -11.81 6.48
C THR A 282 -8.51 -13.31 6.29
N ASP A 283 -8.81 -14.02 7.37
CA ASP A 283 -9.27 -15.39 7.30
C ASP A 283 -10.71 -15.50 6.78
N VAL A 284 -11.22 -16.73 6.73
CA VAL A 284 -12.60 -17.05 6.34
C VAL A 284 -13.68 -16.47 7.25
N GLN A 285 -13.34 -16.09 8.49
CA GLN A 285 -14.24 -15.47 9.46
C GLN A 285 -14.22 -13.93 9.38
N GLY A 286 -13.32 -13.35 8.57
CA GLY A 286 -13.17 -11.90 8.39
C GLY A 286 -12.18 -11.25 9.35
N HIS A 287 -11.49 -12.03 10.18
CA HIS A 287 -10.49 -11.54 11.13
C HIS A 287 -9.13 -11.39 10.45
N GLY A 288 -8.39 -10.33 10.78
CA GLY A 288 -7.04 -10.13 10.25
C GLY A 288 -6.57 -8.68 10.35
N LEU A 289 -5.97 -8.16 9.28
CA LEU A 289 -5.38 -6.84 9.23
C LEU A 289 -5.83 -6.05 8.01
N LEU A 290 -6.09 -4.77 8.22
CA LEU A 290 -6.17 -3.76 7.17
C LEU A 290 -4.91 -2.90 7.25
N ILE A 291 -4.16 -2.85 6.15
CA ILE A 291 -3.01 -1.98 5.97
C ILE A 291 -3.45 -0.86 5.02
N ALA A 292 -3.23 0.40 5.39
CA ALA A 292 -3.60 1.54 4.56
C ALA A 292 -2.53 2.64 4.64
N ALA A 293 -2.23 3.31 3.53
CA ALA A 293 -1.31 4.45 3.48
C ALA A 293 -2.07 5.77 3.22
N ASP A 294 -1.40 6.90 3.41
CA ASP A 294 -1.95 8.25 3.21
C ASP A 294 -1.97 8.61 1.73
N SER A 295 -0.81 8.53 1.05
CA SER A 295 -0.58 8.69 -0.38
C SER A 295 0.94 8.75 -0.70
N SER A 296 1.59 7.61 -0.76
CA SER A 296 2.19 7.13 -2.00
C SER A 296 1.99 5.62 -1.95
N PHE A 297 1.17 5.13 -2.86
CA PHE A 297 1.01 3.73 -3.25
C PHE A 297 1.72 2.68 -2.36
N LEU A 298 1.01 1.80 -1.67
CA LEU A 298 1.67 0.64 -1.09
C LEU A 298 2.24 -0.20 -2.25
N SER A 299 3.53 -0.48 -2.18
CA SER A 299 4.12 -1.59 -2.93
C SER A 299 4.08 -2.82 -2.05
N ILE A 300 3.34 -3.82 -2.51
CA ILE A 300 3.13 -5.07 -1.79
C ILE A 300 3.72 -6.21 -2.59
N HIS A 301 4.72 -6.86 -2.01
CA HIS A 301 5.31 -8.07 -2.58
C HIS A 301 4.95 -9.26 -1.69
N VAL A 302 4.33 -10.28 -2.29
CA VAL A 302 4.01 -11.53 -1.61
C VAL A 302 4.91 -12.64 -2.15
N HIS A 303 5.64 -13.29 -1.26
CA HIS A 303 6.45 -14.47 -1.56
C HIS A 303 6.48 -15.39 -0.34
N ASN A 304 6.14 -16.67 -0.48
CA ASN A 304 6.20 -17.64 0.63
C ASN A 304 5.52 -17.18 1.93
N LYS A 305 4.34 -16.53 1.84
CA LYS A 305 3.60 -15.93 2.97
C LYS A 305 4.32 -14.78 3.70
N GLN A 306 5.41 -14.28 3.14
CA GLN A 306 5.98 -13.00 3.52
C GLN A 306 5.31 -11.90 2.69
N LEU A 307 4.97 -10.82 3.37
CA LEU A 307 4.37 -9.61 2.85
C LEU A 307 5.38 -8.48 3.06
N ASN A 308 5.98 -7.99 1.99
CA ASN A 308 6.81 -6.78 2.04
C ASN A 308 5.91 -5.59 1.75
N ILE A 309 5.93 -4.61 2.64
CA ILE A 309 5.20 -3.35 2.54
C ILE A 309 6.24 -2.27 2.35
N ASP A 310 6.51 -1.93 1.10
CA ASP A 310 7.64 -1.08 0.72
C ASP A 310 7.17 0.28 0.23
N HIS A 311 8.07 1.26 0.35
CA HIS A 311 7.90 2.56 -0.30
C HIS A 311 7.83 2.37 -1.82
N PRO A 312 6.84 2.93 -2.53
CA PRO A 312 6.55 2.58 -3.92
C PRO A 312 7.55 3.06 -4.95
N PHE A 313 8.21 4.17 -4.67
CA PHE A 313 9.06 4.84 -5.63
C PHE A 313 10.02 5.77 -4.92
N ILE A 314 11.32 5.62 -5.15
CA ILE A 314 12.32 6.47 -4.50
C ILE A 314 13.01 7.29 -5.58
N ASP A 315 12.57 8.53 -5.77
CA ASP A 315 13.27 9.49 -6.63
C ASP A 315 14.56 9.90 -5.94
N GLY A 316 15.70 9.48 -6.49
CA GLY A 316 17.02 9.78 -5.93
C GLY A 316 17.29 11.29 -5.82
N GLY A 317 17.95 11.70 -4.73
CA GLY A 317 18.40 13.08 -4.51
C GLY A 317 17.65 13.84 -3.41
N ALA A 318 16.69 13.22 -2.72
CA ALA A 318 16.18 13.75 -1.47
C ALA A 318 17.13 13.42 -0.29
N ASP A 319 17.17 14.29 0.71
CA ASP A 319 17.93 14.03 1.94
C ASP A 319 17.22 12.99 2.83
N ASN A 320 15.89 12.91 2.78
CA ASN A 320 15.06 12.00 3.56
C ASN A 320 13.95 11.38 2.72
N TYR A 321 13.75 10.08 2.88
CA TYR A 321 12.62 9.35 2.31
C TYR A 321 11.69 8.91 3.43
N HIS A 322 10.43 9.33 3.37
CA HIS A 322 9.46 9.11 4.43
C HIS A 322 8.37 8.16 3.96
N TYR A 323 8.12 7.11 4.75
CA TYR A 323 7.09 6.12 4.50
C TYR A 323 6.21 5.95 5.72
N ILE A 324 4.89 6.06 5.54
CA ILE A 324 3.93 5.95 6.64
C ILE A 324 2.71 5.14 6.22
N TYR A 325 2.30 4.22 7.08
CA TYR A 325 1.07 3.45 6.89
C TYR A 325 0.45 3.09 8.24
N LYS A 326 -0.84 2.78 8.21
CA LYS A 326 -1.63 2.35 9.35
C LYS A 326 -2.04 0.89 9.20
N VAL A 327 -1.85 0.13 10.26
CA VAL A 327 -2.28 -1.26 10.42
C VAL A 327 -3.44 -1.27 11.41
N THR A 328 -4.55 -1.90 11.05
CA THR A 328 -5.77 -1.94 11.85
C THR A 328 -6.29 -3.37 11.94
N PRO A 329 -6.45 -3.95 13.14
CA PRO A 329 -7.14 -5.22 13.33
C PRO A 329 -8.53 -5.22 12.69
N GLN A 330 -8.96 -6.37 12.16
CA GLN A 330 -10.27 -6.59 11.52
C GLN A 330 -11.09 -7.63 12.27
#